data_AF-A0A1H2YHP3-F1
#
_entry.id   AF-A0A1H2YHP3-F1
#
_cell.length_a   1.000
_cell.length_b   1.000
_cell.length_c   1.000
_cell.angle_alpha   90.00
_cell.angle_beta   90.00
_cell.angle_gamma   90.00
#
_symmetry.space_group_name_H-M   'P 1'
#
loop_
_entity.id
_entity.type
_entity.pdbx_description
1 polymer ?
#
loop_
_entity_poly.entity_id
_entity_poly.type
_entity_poly.pdbx_seq_one_letter_code
_entity_poly.pdbx_strand_id
1 'polypeptide(L)'
;MNIYEKLIEVRKEVPYIQKADQGAQYSYTGSSRVLASLKKKMDELGLLLVPAITKPTLHESPIEYKDNNGNVTKRTTTYFTELEMTMTWVNAEKPDEQISVPWYGQGVDIAGEKGVGKALTYAEKYFMLKFFNIATDKDDPDSFQQKHDLLPAITVQQIGDAKVLWLGLGYKEADINKQTSKLYKKTLTQLTEEQANDFIEKLKAMSGEKESA
;
A
#
# COMPACT_ATOMS: atom_id res chain seq x y z
N MET A 1 13.54 -1.70 -38.19
CA MET A 1 12.60 -0.77 -37.53
C MET A 1 13.42 0.29 -36.82
N ASN A 2 13.00 1.55 -36.90
CA ASN A 2 13.57 2.62 -36.08
C ASN A 2 13.08 2.49 -34.62
N ILE A 3 13.69 3.23 -33.70
CA ILE A 3 13.41 3.13 -32.26
C ILE A 3 11.95 3.48 -31.93
N TYR A 4 11.34 4.44 -32.64
CA TYR A 4 9.94 4.82 -32.43
C TYR A 4 8.99 3.69 -32.84
N GLU A 5 9.26 3.05 -33.98
CA GLU A 5 8.51 1.87 -34.43
C GLU A 5 8.63 0.73 -33.41
N LYS A 6 9.84 0.47 -32.90
CA LYS A 6 10.06 -0.55 -31.86
C LYS A 6 9.26 -0.24 -30.60
N LEU A 7 9.30 1.00 -30.12
CA LEU A 7 8.54 1.44 -28.94
C LEU A 7 7.02 1.33 -29.16
N ILE A 8 6.53 1.61 -30.37
CA ILE A 8 5.12 1.41 -30.73
C ILE A 8 4.75 -0.07 -30.68
N GLU A 9 5.60 -0.97 -31.18
CA GLU A 9 5.35 -2.42 -31.09
C GLU A 9 5.38 -2.92 -29.64
N VAL A 10 6.28 -2.40 -28.79
CA VAL A 10 6.24 -2.69 -27.34
C VAL A 10 4.92 -2.22 -26.73
N ARG A 11 4.45 -1.01 -27.08
CA ARG A 11 3.16 -0.49 -26.60
C ARG A 11 1.97 -1.35 -27.03
N LYS A 12 2.02 -1.95 -28.22
CA LYS A 12 0.95 -2.83 -28.72
C LYS A 12 0.83 -4.14 -27.96
N GLU A 13 1.79 -4.50 -27.09
CA GLU A 13 1.68 -5.65 -26.19
C GLU A 13 0.77 -5.37 -24.98
N VAL A 14 0.49 -4.10 -24.69
CA VAL A 14 -0.33 -3.66 -23.54
C VAL A 14 -1.83 -4.06 -23.58
N PRO A 15 -2.51 -4.34 -24.71
CA PRO A 15 -3.95 -4.59 -24.73
C PRO A 15 -4.30 -6.10 -24.70
N TYR A 16 -4.07 -6.75 -23.56
CA TYR A 16 -4.78 -8.00 -23.20
C TYR A 16 -4.79 -8.26 -21.68
N ILE A 17 -4.96 -7.23 -20.84
CA ILE A 17 -5.38 -7.49 -19.45
C ILE A 17 -6.89 -7.73 -19.49
N GLN A 18 -7.28 -8.94 -19.90
CA GLN A 18 -8.65 -9.41 -19.76
C GLN A 18 -9.10 -9.21 -18.30
N LYS A 19 -10.39 -8.91 -18.14
CA LYS A 19 -11.16 -8.84 -16.88
C LYS A 19 -11.18 -10.17 -16.09
N ALA A 20 -10.14 -10.99 -16.16
CA ALA A 20 -9.98 -12.14 -15.29
C ALA A 20 -9.27 -11.71 -14.01
N ASP A 21 -9.69 -12.26 -12.88
CA ASP A 21 -9.10 -12.09 -11.55
C ASP A 21 -9.52 -10.83 -10.81
N GLN A 22 -10.83 -10.61 -10.73
CA GLN A 22 -11.45 -9.95 -9.57
C GLN A 22 -11.31 -10.86 -8.34
N GLY A 23 -10.11 -10.93 -7.78
CA GLY A 23 -9.83 -11.52 -6.46
C GLY A 23 -9.10 -10.50 -5.60
N ALA A 24 -9.52 -10.32 -4.35
CA ALA A 24 -9.08 -9.24 -3.46
C ALA A 24 -7.57 -9.19 -3.16
N GLN A 25 -6.79 -10.19 -3.61
CA GLN A 25 -5.40 -10.40 -3.23
C GLN A 25 -4.37 -10.14 -4.37
N TYR A 26 -4.81 -9.77 -5.59
CA TYR A 26 -3.96 -9.82 -6.80
C TYR A 26 -3.89 -8.49 -7.62
N SER A 27 -3.80 -7.32 -6.97
CA SER A 27 -3.52 -6.06 -7.70
C SER A 27 -2.03 -5.90 -8.04
N TYR A 28 -1.14 -6.33 -7.14
CA TYR A 28 0.33 -6.25 -7.31
C TYR A 28 0.85 -7.14 -8.46
N THR A 29 0.08 -8.18 -8.81
CA THR A 29 0.42 -9.12 -9.88
C THR A 29 0.05 -8.59 -11.26
N GLY A 30 -0.90 -7.66 -11.35
CA GLY A 30 -1.30 -7.04 -12.62
C GLY A 30 -0.16 -6.21 -13.22
N SER A 31 0.41 -5.27 -12.47
CA SER A 31 1.52 -4.44 -12.93
C SER A 31 2.77 -5.28 -13.22
N SER A 32 3.08 -6.27 -12.38
CA SER A 32 4.24 -7.14 -12.57
C SER A 32 4.14 -7.98 -13.84
N ARG A 33 2.95 -8.47 -14.17
CA ARG A 33 2.68 -9.21 -15.40
C ARG A 33 2.81 -8.32 -16.64
N VAL A 34 2.27 -7.10 -16.58
CA VAL A 34 2.42 -6.11 -17.66
C VAL A 34 3.90 -5.81 -17.91
N LEU A 35 4.66 -5.53 -16.86
CA LEU A 35 6.09 -5.27 -16.97
C LEU A 35 6.85 -6.46 -17.56
N ALA A 36 6.49 -7.70 -17.20
CA ALA A 36 7.09 -8.89 -17.78
C ALA A 36 6.81 -9.02 -19.29
N SER A 37 5.56 -8.77 -19.72
CA SER A 37 5.20 -8.76 -21.14
C SER A 37 5.96 -7.68 -21.92
N LEU A 38 6.06 -6.46 -21.37
CA LEU A 38 6.86 -5.38 -21.98
C LEU A 38 8.33 -5.77 -22.10
N LYS A 39 8.94 -6.30 -21.04
CA LYS A 39 10.36 -6.73 -21.04
C LYS A 39 10.61 -7.81 -22.09
N LYS A 40 9.75 -8.82 -22.16
CA LYS A 40 9.83 -9.83 -23.23
C LYS A 40 9.78 -9.20 -24.62
N LYS A 41 8.87 -8.25 -24.84
CA LYS A 41 8.74 -7.58 -26.14
C LYS A 41 9.93 -6.69 -26.48
N MET A 42 10.52 -6.05 -25.48
CA MET A 42 11.76 -5.28 -25.61
C MET A 42 12.92 -6.17 -26.06
N ASP A 43 13.08 -7.35 -25.44
CA ASP A 43 14.13 -8.31 -25.80
C ASP A 43 13.96 -8.81 -27.24
N GLU A 44 12.73 -9.16 -27.65
CA GLU A 44 12.41 -9.57 -29.02
C GLU A 44 12.79 -8.50 -30.07
N LEU A 45 12.65 -7.21 -29.72
CA LEU A 45 12.91 -6.09 -30.62
C LEU A 45 14.33 -5.53 -30.48
N GLY A 46 15.15 -6.06 -29.58
CA GLY A 46 16.49 -5.54 -29.30
C GLY A 46 16.43 -4.09 -28.81
N LEU A 47 15.60 -3.83 -27.80
CA LEU A 47 15.43 -2.50 -27.20
C LEU A 47 15.87 -2.52 -25.73
N LEU A 48 16.85 -1.69 -25.38
CA LEU A 48 17.34 -1.56 -24.01
C LEU A 48 16.75 -0.32 -23.33
N LEU A 49 16.46 -0.45 -22.04
CA LEU A 49 16.18 0.68 -21.15
C LEU A 49 17.32 0.82 -20.16
N VAL A 50 18.01 1.96 -20.19
CA VAL A 50 19.17 2.25 -19.35
C VAL A 50 18.81 3.37 -18.37
N PRO A 51 18.54 3.07 -17.08
CA PRO A 51 18.33 4.07 -16.05
C PRO A 51 19.67 4.66 -15.57
N ALA A 52 19.73 5.97 -15.41
CA ALA A 52 20.85 6.68 -14.82
C ALA A 52 20.35 7.65 -13.74
N ILE A 53 20.87 7.53 -12.51
CA ILE A 53 20.62 8.52 -11.45
C ILE A 53 21.48 9.74 -11.76
N THR A 54 20.86 10.90 -11.94
CA THR A 54 21.57 12.15 -12.23
C THR A 54 21.81 12.97 -10.97
N LYS A 55 20.87 12.90 -10.01
CA LYS A 55 21.02 13.58 -8.72
C LYS A 55 20.24 12.86 -7.61
N PRO A 56 20.93 12.34 -6.58
CA PRO A 56 20.29 11.86 -5.36
C PRO A 56 20.16 12.98 -4.33
N THR A 57 19.00 13.05 -3.66
CA THR A 57 18.77 13.92 -2.49
C THR A 57 18.22 13.07 -1.34
N LEU A 58 18.72 13.30 -0.13
CA LEU A 58 18.27 12.61 1.08
C LEU A 58 17.79 13.65 2.09
N HIS A 59 16.57 13.48 2.57
CA HIS A 59 15.99 14.29 3.64
C HIS A 59 15.84 13.43 4.89
N GLU A 60 16.26 13.97 6.02
CA GLU A 60 16.19 13.28 7.30
C GLU A 60 15.17 13.97 8.20
N SER A 61 14.32 13.17 8.83
CA SER A 61 13.32 13.67 9.78
C SER A 61 13.31 12.81 11.03
N PRO A 62 13.74 13.32 12.19
CA PRO A 62 13.66 12.57 13.44
C PRO A 62 12.20 12.38 13.84
N ILE A 63 11.87 11.19 14.31
CA ILE A 63 10.56 10.83 14.86
C ILE A 63 10.74 10.36 16.29
N GLU A 64 10.00 10.97 17.20
CA GLU A 64 9.88 10.52 18.59
C GLU A 64 8.52 9.87 18.81
N TYR A 65 8.52 8.62 19.27
CA TYR A 65 7.32 7.97 19.79
C TYR A 65 7.16 8.33 21.26
N LYS A 66 5.96 8.75 21.64
CA LYS A 66 5.62 9.14 23.02
C LYS A 66 4.55 8.22 23.59
N ASP A 67 4.61 7.95 24.89
CA ASP A 67 3.53 7.29 25.61
C ASP A 67 2.36 8.26 25.87
N ASN A 68 1.28 7.75 26.47
CA ASN A 68 0.10 8.56 26.82
C ASN A 68 0.40 9.66 27.85
N ASN A 69 1.55 9.60 28.53
CA ASN A 69 2.02 10.59 29.49
C ASN A 69 2.98 11.61 28.86
N GLY A 70 3.24 11.51 27.55
CA GLY A 70 4.14 12.39 26.81
C GLY A 70 5.63 12.03 26.91
N ASN A 71 6.00 10.92 27.57
CA ASN A 71 7.39 10.50 27.68
C ASN A 71 7.85 9.85 26.37
N VAL A 72 9.05 10.20 25.92
CA VAL A 72 9.66 9.60 24.72
C VAL A 72 10.03 8.13 25.02
N THR A 73 9.41 7.21 24.30
CA THR A 73 9.63 5.75 24.44
C THR A 73 10.57 5.20 23.38
N LYS A 74 10.64 5.85 22.21
CA LYS A 74 11.54 5.45 21.11
C LYS A 74 11.88 6.66 20.25
N ARG A 75 13.12 6.71 19.77
CA ARG A 75 13.57 7.65 18.73
C ARG A 75 13.90 6.87 17.46
N THR A 76 13.53 7.43 16.33
CA THR A 76 13.92 6.92 15.01
C THR A 76 14.12 8.07 14.04
N THR A 77 14.64 7.77 12.85
CA THR A 77 14.80 8.75 11.78
C THR A 77 14.08 8.21 10.56
N THR A 78 13.30 9.06 9.92
CA THR A 78 12.75 8.80 8.59
C THR A 78 13.66 9.43 7.55
N TYR A 79 14.00 8.64 6.55
CA TYR A 79 14.77 9.03 5.39
C TYR A 79 13.83 9.12 4.20
N PHE A 80 13.70 10.31 3.63
CA PHE A 80 13.02 10.53 2.36
C PHE A 80 14.07 10.70 1.28
N THR A 81 14.19 9.70 0.41
CA THR A 81 15.13 9.67 -0.70
C THR A 81 14.44 10.11 -1.97
N GLU A 82 15.00 11.11 -2.63
CA GLU A 82 14.60 11.62 -3.93
C GLU A 82 15.70 11.31 -4.96
N LEU A 83 15.33 10.82 -6.13
CA LEU A 83 16.23 10.50 -7.22
C LEU A 83 15.73 11.21 -8.48
N GLU A 84 16.47 12.23 -8.92
CA GLU A 84 16.37 12.69 -10.31
C GLU A 84 17.11 11.69 -11.19
N MET A 85 16.49 11.31 -12.31
CA MET A 85 16.97 10.25 -13.17
C MET A 85 16.83 10.63 -14.65
N THR A 86 17.61 9.96 -15.50
CA THR A 86 17.37 9.88 -16.93
C THR A 86 17.13 8.43 -17.30
N MET A 87 16.04 8.18 -18.02
CA MET A 87 15.68 6.88 -18.56
C MET A 87 15.96 6.90 -20.07
N THR A 88 16.96 6.12 -20.51
CA THR A 88 17.39 6.13 -21.91
C THR A 88 16.98 4.85 -22.62
N TRP A 89 16.15 4.99 -23.64
CA TRP A 89 15.89 3.92 -24.60
C TRP A 89 17.03 3.84 -25.62
N VAL A 90 17.53 2.65 -25.88
CA VAL A 90 18.63 2.41 -26.84
C VAL A 90 18.22 1.29 -27.80
N ASN A 91 18.29 1.56 -29.11
CA ASN A 91 18.15 0.52 -30.12
C ASN A 91 19.44 -0.32 -30.20
N ALA A 92 19.39 -1.60 -29.82
CA ALA A 92 20.58 -2.45 -29.77
C ALA A 92 21.23 -2.68 -31.16
N GLU A 93 20.45 -2.62 -32.24
CA GLU A 93 20.94 -2.77 -33.61
C GLU A 93 21.66 -1.50 -34.12
N LYS A 94 21.35 -0.35 -33.52
CA LYS A 94 21.94 0.94 -33.87
C LYS A 94 22.07 1.79 -32.60
N PRO A 95 23.10 1.55 -31.77
CA PRO A 95 23.19 2.15 -30.43
C PRO A 95 23.21 3.68 -30.38
N ASP A 96 23.56 4.36 -31.47
CA ASP A 96 23.46 5.83 -31.56
C ASP A 96 22.01 6.34 -31.64
N GLU A 97 21.06 5.47 -31.97
CA GLU A 97 19.64 5.78 -31.97
C GLU A 97 19.07 5.59 -30.56
N GLN A 98 18.93 6.72 -29.85
CA GLN A 98 18.52 6.75 -28.45
C GLN A 98 17.44 7.80 -28.18
N ILE A 99 16.65 7.57 -27.14
CA ILE A 99 15.70 8.55 -26.60
C ILE A 99 15.92 8.64 -25.09
N SER A 100 16.33 9.81 -24.62
CA SER A 100 16.54 10.09 -23.20
C SER A 100 15.34 10.85 -22.63
N VAL A 101 14.80 10.35 -21.53
CA VAL A 101 13.63 10.93 -20.86
C VAL A 101 14.01 11.28 -19.41
N PRO A 102 13.95 12.56 -19.02
CA PRO A 102 14.07 12.93 -17.61
C PRO A 102 12.94 12.28 -16.80
N TRP A 103 13.29 11.73 -15.64
CA TRP A 103 12.36 11.05 -14.76
C TRP A 103 12.70 11.31 -13.29
N TYR A 104 11.79 10.91 -12.42
CA TYR A 104 11.89 11.16 -10.99
C TYR A 104 11.41 9.96 -10.17
N GLY A 105 12.15 9.65 -9.10
CA GLY A 105 11.87 8.58 -8.17
C GLY A 105 11.90 9.07 -6.73
N GLN A 106 11.06 8.50 -5.87
CA GLN A 106 11.06 8.80 -4.45
C GLN A 106 10.80 7.56 -3.60
N GLY A 107 11.36 7.54 -2.39
CA GLY A 107 11.21 6.43 -1.45
C GLY A 107 11.33 6.89 -0.01
N VAL A 108 10.45 6.38 0.85
CA VAL A 108 10.51 6.62 2.31
C VAL A 108 11.03 5.37 3.01
N ASP A 109 11.99 5.55 3.90
CA ASP A 109 12.48 4.51 4.78
C ASP A 109 12.56 4.96 6.23
N ILE A 110 12.02 4.15 7.14
CA ILE A 110 12.01 4.45 8.57
C ILE A 110 13.07 3.59 9.22
N ALA A 111 14.03 4.22 9.90
CA ALA A 111 15.08 3.56 10.65
C ALA A 111 16.06 2.70 9.82
N GLY A 112 16.17 2.90 8.50
CA GLY A 112 16.88 1.97 7.62
C GLY A 112 17.64 2.61 6.46
N GLU A 113 18.22 1.72 5.65
CA GLU A 113 19.14 1.96 4.53
C GLU A 113 18.51 1.71 3.14
N LYS A 114 17.19 1.45 3.08
CA LYS A 114 16.50 0.93 1.89
C LYS A 114 15.90 2.01 1.00
N GLY A 115 16.07 3.28 1.35
CA GLY A 115 15.46 4.43 0.66
C GLY A 115 15.74 4.45 -0.85
N VAL A 116 17.01 4.29 -1.25
CA VAL A 116 17.44 4.27 -2.67
C VAL A 116 16.79 3.12 -3.44
N GLY A 117 16.81 1.90 -2.89
CA GLY A 117 16.23 0.73 -3.53
C GLY A 117 14.72 0.85 -3.74
N LYS A 118 14.01 1.41 -2.73
CA LYS A 118 12.57 1.73 -2.84
C LYS A 118 12.32 2.76 -3.94
N ALA A 119 13.08 3.87 -3.94
CA ALA A 119 12.94 4.92 -4.93
C ALA A 119 13.16 4.42 -6.37
N LEU A 120 14.20 3.62 -6.60
CA LEU A 120 14.49 3.00 -7.90
C LEU A 120 13.38 2.06 -8.36
N THR A 121 12.88 1.21 -7.46
CA THR A 121 11.83 0.23 -7.78
C THR A 121 10.55 0.93 -8.25
N TYR A 122 10.13 1.96 -7.53
CA TYR A 122 8.95 2.74 -7.92
C TYR A 122 9.20 3.58 -9.19
N ALA A 123 10.39 4.16 -9.33
CA ALA A 123 10.75 4.93 -10.52
C ALA A 123 10.67 4.10 -11.80
N GLU A 124 11.29 2.90 -11.82
CA GLU A 124 11.25 2.00 -12.97
C GLU A 124 9.81 1.55 -13.28
N LYS A 125 9.06 1.12 -12.24
CA LYS A 125 7.66 0.70 -12.39
C LYS A 125 6.83 1.80 -13.05
N TYR A 126 6.83 3.00 -12.49
CA TYR A 126 5.99 4.08 -12.98
C TYR A 126 6.48 4.67 -14.30
N PHE A 127 7.79 4.69 -14.55
CA PHE A 127 8.32 5.08 -15.85
C PHE A 127 7.75 4.19 -16.96
N MET A 128 7.86 2.87 -16.82
CA MET A 128 7.36 1.92 -17.82
C MET A 128 5.86 2.06 -18.04
N LEU A 129 5.07 2.16 -16.96
CA LEU A 129 3.63 2.31 -17.07
C LEU A 129 3.24 3.63 -17.75
N LYS A 130 3.82 4.75 -17.32
CA LYS A 130 3.47 6.07 -17.85
C LYS A 130 4.02 6.31 -19.25
N PHE A 131 5.24 5.88 -19.55
CA PHE A 131 5.84 6.01 -20.89
C PHE A 131 4.99 5.31 -21.96
N PHE A 132 4.45 4.12 -21.67
CA PHE A 132 3.58 3.39 -22.60
C PHE A 132 2.09 3.74 -22.48
N ASN A 133 1.74 4.76 -21.69
CA ASN A 133 0.35 5.19 -21.44
C ASN A 133 -0.55 4.05 -20.96
N ILE A 134 -0.01 3.23 -20.06
CA ILE A 134 -0.75 2.13 -19.43
C ILE A 134 -1.57 2.71 -18.29
N ALA A 135 -2.88 2.44 -18.31
CA ALA A 135 -3.79 2.88 -17.26
C ALA A 135 -3.31 2.37 -15.89
N THR A 136 -3.25 3.28 -14.92
CA THR A 136 -2.82 2.98 -13.53
C THR A 136 -3.96 3.19 -12.55
N ASP A 137 -5.20 3.18 -13.01
CA ASP A 137 -6.40 3.64 -12.26
C ASP A 137 -6.64 2.85 -10.96
N LYS A 138 -6.03 1.66 -10.82
CA LYS A 138 -6.05 0.82 -9.60
C LYS A 138 -4.82 1.00 -8.69
N ASP A 139 -3.78 1.66 -9.19
CA ASP A 139 -2.57 2.10 -8.47
C ASP A 139 -2.60 3.62 -8.21
N ASP A 140 -3.75 4.26 -8.48
CA ASP A 140 -4.00 5.65 -8.14
C ASP A 140 -3.87 5.81 -6.61
N PRO A 141 -3.07 6.75 -6.08
CA PRO A 141 -3.02 7.01 -4.64
C PRO A 141 -4.42 7.24 -4.03
N ASP A 142 -5.39 7.76 -4.78
CA ASP A 142 -6.78 7.91 -4.32
C ASP A 142 -7.50 6.56 -4.15
N SER A 143 -7.15 5.55 -4.95
CA SER A 143 -7.70 4.18 -4.84
C SER A 143 -7.13 3.42 -3.63
N PHE A 144 -5.91 3.75 -3.20
CA PHE A 144 -5.31 3.26 -1.96
C PHE A 144 -5.80 4.03 -0.72
N GLN A 145 -6.15 5.31 -0.86
CA GLN A 145 -6.77 6.09 0.21
C GLN A 145 -8.07 5.43 0.73
N GLN A 146 -8.79 4.68 -0.13
CA GLN A 146 -10.01 3.97 0.27
C GLN A 146 -9.77 2.65 1.03
N LYS A 147 -8.56 2.08 1.01
CA LYS A 147 -8.30 0.78 1.67
C LYS A 147 -7.55 0.88 2.98
N HIS A 148 -6.89 2.00 3.26
CA HIS A 148 -6.10 2.15 4.48
C HIS A 148 -6.71 3.02 5.57
N ASP A 149 -7.86 3.66 5.31
CA ASP A 149 -8.66 4.32 6.33
C ASP A 149 -10.14 3.95 6.17
N LEU A 150 -10.80 3.72 7.32
CA LEU A 150 -12.25 3.52 7.52
C LEU A 150 -12.78 2.07 7.40
N LEU A 151 -12.22 1.12 8.16
CA LEU A 151 -13.15 0.15 8.76
C LEU A 151 -14.15 0.98 9.61
N PRO A 152 -15.47 0.80 9.44
CA PRO A 152 -16.45 1.62 10.14
C PRO A 152 -16.18 1.53 11.64
N ALA A 153 -15.99 2.69 12.27
CA ALA A 153 -15.77 2.76 13.70
C ALA A 153 -17.03 2.28 14.43
N ILE A 154 -16.85 1.74 15.63
CA ILE A 154 -17.98 1.42 16.50
C ILE A 154 -18.94 2.61 16.66
N THR A 155 -20.24 2.34 16.52
CA THR A 155 -21.28 3.36 16.65
C THR A 155 -21.63 3.64 18.11
N VAL A 156 -22.22 4.80 18.40
CA VAL A 156 -22.73 5.15 19.75
C VAL A 156 -23.75 4.12 20.25
N GLN A 157 -24.59 3.60 19.34
CA GLN A 157 -25.57 2.57 19.66
C GLN A 157 -24.88 1.29 20.13
N GLN A 158 -23.87 0.81 19.41
CA GLN A 158 -23.13 -0.40 19.77
C GLN A 158 -22.35 -0.25 21.09
N ILE A 159 -21.80 0.94 21.37
CA ILE A 159 -21.19 1.23 22.68
C ILE A 159 -22.24 1.09 23.79
N GLY A 160 -23.44 1.63 23.57
CA GLY A 160 -24.57 1.51 24.49
C GLY A 160 -24.98 0.06 24.73
N ASP A 161 -25.23 -0.69 23.65
CA ASP A 161 -25.68 -2.08 23.70
C ASP A 161 -24.66 -2.99 24.40
N ALA A 162 -23.37 -2.84 24.06
CA ALA A 162 -22.31 -3.59 24.70
C ALA A 162 -22.22 -3.30 26.21
N LYS A 163 -22.37 -2.04 26.62
CA LYS A 163 -22.36 -1.66 28.05
C LYS A 163 -23.57 -2.20 28.80
N VAL A 164 -24.77 -2.12 28.21
CA VAL A 164 -26.01 -2.62 28.82
C VAL A 164 -25.92 -4.12 29.03
N LEU A 165 -25.51 -4.87 28.01
CA LEU A 165 -25.34 -6.34 28.12
C LEU A 165 -24.26 -6.72 29.13
N TRP A 166 -23.13 -6.02 29.12
CA TRP A 166 -22.03 -6.26 30.06
C TRP A 166 -22.45 -6.07 31.52
N LEU A 167 -23.17 -4.98 31.81
CA LEU A 167 -23.73 -4.71 33.13
C LEU A 167 -24.84 -5.71 33.51
N GLY A 168 -25.68 -6.09 32.56
CA GLY A 168 -26.73 -7.10 32.74
C GLY A 168 -26.19 -8.48 33.13
N LEU A 169 -24.99 -8.82 32.67
CA LEU A 169 -24.27 -10.03 33.09
C LEU A 169 -23.66 -9.94 34.50
N GLY A 170 -23.75 -8.78 35.17
CA GLY A 170 -23.23 -8.53 36.52
C GLY A 170 -21.76 -8.12 36.57
N TYR A 171 -21.15 -7.79 35.43
CA TYR A 171 -19.77 -7.31 35.39
C TYR A 171 -19.68 -5.81 35.69
N LYS A 172 -18.54 -5.37 36.24
CA LYS A 172 -18.28 -3.94 36.52
C LYS A 172 -17.95 -3.21 35.22
N GLU A 173 -18.48 -2.00 35.04
CA GLU A 173 -18.23 -1.18 33.84
C GLU A 173 -16.72 -0.99 33.58
N ALA A 174 -15.92 -0.78 34.63
CA ALA A 174 -14.47 -0.57 34.53
C ALA A 174 -13.70 -1.75 33.87
N ASP A 175 -14.28 -2.94 33.84
CA ASP A 175 -13.63 -4.14 33.32
C ASP A 175 -13.94 -4.42 31.83
N ILE A 176 -14.90 -3.71 31.23
CA ILE A 176 -15.29 -3.95 29.82
C ILE A 176 -14.12 -3.69 28.86
N ASN A 177 -13.36 -2.62 29.10
CA ASN A 177 -12.18 -2.28 28.29
C ASN A 177 -11.05 -3.30 28.45
N LYS A 178 -10.93 -3.96 29.62
CA LYS A 178 -9.95 -5.04 29.81
C LYS A 178 -10.34 -6.24 28.96
N GLN A 179 -11.63 -6.56 28.91
CA GLN A 179 -12.15 -7.69 28.14
C GLN A 179 -12.01 -7.47 26.63
N THR A 180 -12.41 -6.30 26.12
CA THR A 180 -12.22 -5.98 24.70
C THR A 180 -10.74 -5.91 24.33
N SER A 181 -9.88 -5.42 25.23
CA SER A 181 -8.43 -5.40 25.01
C SER A 181 -7.84 -6.81 24.95
N LYS A 182 -8.37 -7.76 25.71
CA LYS A 182 -7.94 -9.16 25.65
C LYS A 182 -8.32 -9.82 24.33
N LEU A 183 -9.54 -9.60 23.85
CA LEU A 183 -10.09 -10.24 22.65
C LEU A 183 -9.62 -9.60 21.34
N TYR A 184 -9.56 -8.27 21.29
CA TYR A 184 -9.36 -7.51 20.05
C TYR A 184 -8.10 -6.62 20.07
N LYS A 185 -7.33 -6.64 21.17
CA LYS A 185 -6.17 -5.75 21.41
C LYS A 185 -6.53 -4.25 21.37
N LYS A 186 -7.79 -3.92 21.68
CA LYS A 186 -8.37 -2.58 21.61
C LYS A 186 -9.36 -2.34 22.76
N THR A 187 -9.47 -1.08 23.21
CA THR A 187 -10.56 -0.68 24.12
C THR A 187 -11.90 -0.65 23.38
N LEU A 188 -13.03 -0.62 24.10
CA LEU A 188 -14.37 -0.71 23.50
C LEU A 188 -14.59 0.38 22.43
N THR A 189 -14.16 1.61 22.71
CA THR A 189 -14.31 2.76 21.80
C THR A 189 -13.36 2.73 20.60
N GLN A 190 -12.40 1.80 20.58
CA GLN A 190 -11.45 1.63 19.48
C GLN A 190 -11.84 0.48 18.54
N LEU A 191 -12.90 -0.27 18.86
CA LEU A 191 -13.39 -1.36 18.03
C LEU A 191 -13.94 -0.84 16.70
N THR A 192 -13.89 -1.69 15.69
CA THR A 192 -14.68 -1.51 14.47
C THR A 192 -16.12 -1.98 14.69
N GLU A 193 -17.03 -1.60 13.82
CA GLU A 193 -18.43 -2.03 13.84
C GLU A 193 -18.56 -3.56 13.87
N GLU A 194 -17.75 -4.27 13.08
CA GLU A 194 -17.70 -5.73 13.04
C GLU A 194 -17.21 -6.33 14.36
N GLN A 195 -16.14 -5.78 14.93
CA GLN A 195 -15.60 -6.22 16.23
C GLN A 195 -16.59 -5.96 17.36
N ALA A 196 -17.34 -4.85 17.30
CA ALA A 196 -18.38 -4.52 18.25
C ALA A 196 -19.58 -5.47 18.15
N ASN A 197 -20.02 -5.81 16.94
CA ASN A 197 -21.09 -6.78 16.72
C ASN A 197 -20.71 -8.18 17.21
N ASP A 198 -19.51 -8.67 16.88
CA ASP A 198 -19.00 -9.95 17.41
C ASP A 198 -18.95 -9.95 18.94
N PHE A 199 -18.52 -8.84 19.55
CA PHE A 199 -18.51 -8.71 21.01
C PHE A 199 -19.92 -8.74 21.62
N ILE A 200 -20.87 -8.00 21.03
CA ILE A 200 -22.27 -7.95 21.47
C ILE A 200 -22.92 -9.34 21.37
N GLU A 201 -22.72 -10.06 20.27
CA GLU A 201 -23.27 -11.42 20.10
C GLU A 201 -22.70 -12.40 21.12
N LYS A 202 -21.40 -12.29 21.45
CA LYS A 202 -20.80 -13.07 22.55
C LYS A 202 -21.44 -12.77 23.91
N LEU A 203 -21.77 -11.51 24.19
CA LEU A 203 -22.46 -11.14 25.43
C LEU A 203 -23.90 -11.66 25.48
N LYS A 204 -24.63 -11.59 24.35
CA LYS A 204 -25.99 -12.15 24.25
C LYS A 204 -26.00 -13.66 24.47
N ALA A 205 -25.06 -14.39 23.87
CA ALA A 205 -24.92 -15.83 24.07
C ALA A 205 -24.72 -16.18 25.55
N MET A 206 -23.86 -15.44 26.26
CA MET A 206 -23.65 -15.61 27.70
C MET A 206 -24.88 -15.27 28.55
N SER A 207 -25.73 -14.34 28.09
CA SER A 207 -26.98 -13.99 28.77
C SER A 207 -28.03 -15.09 28.61
N GLY A 208 -28.12 -15.70 27.43
CA GLY A 208 -29.04 -16.81 27.16
C GLY A 208 -28.72 -18.07 27.98
N GLU A 209 -27.44 -18.35 28.22
CA GLU A 209 -27.02 -19.48 29.09
C GLU A 209 -27.39 -19.26 30.57
N LYS A 210 -27.44 -18.00 31.03
CA LYS A 210 -27.80 -17.64 32.42
C LYS A 210 -29.30 -17.72 32.72
N GLU A 211 -30.17 -17.59 31.73
CA GLU A 211 -31.62 -17.75 31.92
C GLU A 211 -32.08 -19.21 31.91
N SER A 212 -31.23 -20.13 31.42
CA SER A 212 -31.48 -21.57 31.36
C SER A 212 -30.89 -22.39 32.52
N ALA A 213 -30.22 -21.74 33.49
CA ALA A 213 -29.57 -22.35 34.65
C ALA A 213 -30.18 -21.85 35.96
#